data_AF-A4X5K1-F1
#
_entry.id   AF-A4X5K1-F1
#
_cell.length_a   1.000
_cell.length_b   1.000
_cell.length_c   1.000
_cell.angle_alpha   90.00
_cell.angle_beta   90.00
_cell.angle_gamma   90.00
#
_symmetry.space_group_name_H-M   'P 1'
#
loop_
_entity.id
_entity.type
_entity.pdbx_description
1 polymer ?
#
loop_
_entity_poly.entity_id
_entity_poly.type
_entity_poly.pdbx_seq_one_letter_code
_entity_poly.pdbx_strand_id
1 'polypeptide(L)'
;MAWGTSSPWRCAARASDSVAGTEGSRKRVGTQPYRRCGTLSHVTTEKRRAPAGAAVLRGEITTAIRRAVLQELAAVGYGRLSIEAIARRAGVGKTAIYRRWSSKVDLVLEVVVAAVGKRFPLPDTGGLRGDLELVFLIMTRALGHPLAAQIIPDLLAEAARNEQIAQTLQRVLRDNQRDIGGQVVGRAVSRGELPPDIDLDIAVDLIVGPLYWRLAVSRTPLAVEELPGLAAAVAAALGVASQPAVPSELGVPLPGTVTRTDTGQS
;
A
#
# COMPACT_ATOMS: atom_id res chain seq x y z
N MET A 1 -9.02 -30.20 -18.15
CA MET A 1 -7.76 -29.46 -17.93
C MET A 1 -7.88 -28.73 -16.60
N ALA A 2 -7.13 -29.14 -15.58
CA ALA A 2 -7.17 -28.51 -14.25
C ALA A 2 -6.07 -27.46 -14.13
N TRP A 3 -6.40 -26.24 -13.71
CA TRP A 3 -5.44 -25.16 -13.48
C TRP A 3 -5.07 -25.08 -12.01
N GLY A 4 -3.77 -25.16 -11.71
CA GLY A 4 -3.25 -25.28 -10.35
C GLY A 4 -3.41 -24.01 -9.49
N THR A 5 -3.58 -24.21 -8.19
CA THR A 5 -3.75 -23.14 -7.19
C THR A 5 -2.42 -22.54 -6.74
N SER A 6 -1.68 -21.89 -7.64
CA SER A 6 -0.49 -21.09 -7.29
C SER A 6 -0.83 -19.60 -7.16
N SER A 7 -0.69 -19.04 -5.96
CA SER A 7 -0.74 -17.58 -5.75
C SER A 7 0.62 -16.96 -6.09
N PRO A 8 0.72 -15.99 -7.01
CA PRO A 8 2.01 -15.44 -7.48
C PRO A 8 2.73 -14.54 -6.46
N TRP A 9 2.24 -14.43 -5.24
CA TRP A 9 2.71 -13.51 -4.20
C TRP A 9 3.46 -14.24 -3.07
N ARG A 10 4.36 -15.17 -3.42
CA ARG A 10 5.28 -15.84 -2.50
C ARG A 10 6.70 -15.87 -3.05
N CYS A 11 7.47 -14.81 -2.81
CA CYS A 11 8.92 -14.92 -2.78
C CYS A 11 9.31 -15.66 -1.49
N ALA A 12 9.97 -16.82 -1.61
CA ALA A 12 10.38 -17.61 -0.47
C ALA A 12 11.78 -17.16 0.00
N ALA A 13 11.82 -16.37 1.08
CA ALA A 13 13.05 -16.21 1.84
C ALA A 13 13.42 -17.58 2.44
N ARG A 14 14.62 -18.09 2.13
CA ARG A 14 15.16 -19.33 2.68
C ARG A 14 16.44 -18.98 3.42
N ALA A 15 16.41 -19.12 4.74
CA ALA A 15 17.60 -18.93 5.57
C ALA A 15 18.64 -20.02 5.25
N SER A 16 19.91 -19.69 5.39
CA SER A 16 21.04 -20.61 5.28
C SER A 16 21.33 -21.27 6.63
N ASP A 17 21.26 -22.59 6.69
CA ASP A 17 21.73 -23.36 7.84
C ASP A 17 23.26 -23.28 7.98
N SER A 18 23.78 -23.29 9.21
CA SER A 18 25.20 -23.42 9.53
C SER A 18 25.43 -24.49 10.60
N VAL A 19 26.51 -25.26 10.49
CA VAL A 19 26.69 -26.54 11.21
C VAL A 19 28.00 -26.55 12.02
N ALA A 20 27.89 -26.75 13.34
CA ALA A 20 28.92 -27.23 14.27
C ALA A 20 28.25 -27.57 15.63
N GLY A 21 28.76 -28.44 16.51
CA GLY A 21 29.92 -29.34 16.39
C GLY A 21 30.39 -29.89 17.76
N THR A 22 30.12 -31.18 18.03
CA THR A 22 30.81 -32.09 19.00
C THR A 22 31.23 -31.60 20.41
N GLU A 23 30.43 -31.97 21.41
CA GLU A 23 30.76 -32.98 22.47
C GLU A 23 32.08 -32.89 23.30
N GLY A 24 31.98 -32.94 24.66
CA GLY A 24 33.16 -33.12 25.54
C GLY A 24 32.97 -33.15 27.08
N SER A 25 32.99 -34.37 27.67
CA SER A 25 33.54 -34.73 29.01
C SER A 25 33.06 -34.10 30.37
N ARG A 26 32.35 -34.93 31.17
CA ARG A 26 32.64 -35.41 32.57
C ARG A 26 33.41 -34.50 33.58
N LYS A 27 33.10 -34.43 34.89
CA LYS A 27 32.07 -35.07 35.78
C LYS A 27 31.28 -33.98 36.58
N ARG A 28 31.07 -33.88 37.91
CA ARG A 28 31.46 -34.61 39.15
C ARG A 28 30.23 -34.89 40.08
N VAL A 29 30.27 -34.53 41.37
CA VAL A 29 29.30 -34.88 42.44
C VAL A 29 29.29 -33.75 43.49
N GLY A 30 28.13 -33.40 44.07
CA GLY A 30 28.02 -32.43 45.19
C GLY A 30 26.60 -32.20 45.73
N THR A 31 26.19 -32.99 46.72
CA THR A 31 25.10 -32.81 47.74
C THR A 31 23.96 -31.80 47.55
N GLN A 32 22.72 -32.29 47.70
CA GLN A 32 21.42 -31.58 47.76
C GLN A 32 20.94 -31.41 49.22
N PRO A 33 20.43 -30.23 49.63
CA PRO A 33 18.97 -29.97 49.77
C PRO A 33 18.58 -28.55 49.25
N TYR A 34 17.33 -28.09 49.16
CA TYR A 34 15.99 -28.59 49.58
C TYR A 34 14.95 -28.33 48.44
N ARG A 35 13.68 -28.70 48.62
CA ARG A 35 12.61 -28.55 47.61
C ARG A 35 12.08 -27.11 47.50
N ARG A 36 11.82 -26.65 46.27
CA ARG A 36 10.57 -25.93 45.95
C ARG A 36 10.12 -26.28 44.54
N CYS A 37 8.94 -26.89 44.41
CA CYS A 37 8.38 -27.24 43.11
C CYS A 37 7.73 -25.99 42.49
N GLY A 38 8.47 -25.26 41.66
CA GLY A 38 7.88 -24.29 40.75
C GLY A 38 7.26 -25.03 39.58
N THR A 39 5.94 -24.97 39.42
CA THR A 39 5.24 -25.63 38.32
C THR A 39 5.73 -25.06 37.00
N LEU A 40 6.33 -25.89 36.15
CA LEU A 40 6.62 -25.51 34.77
C LEU A 40 5.30 -25.31 34.03
N SER A 41 4.89 -24.06 33.89
CA SER A 41 3.75 -23.68 33.04
C SER A 41 4.04 -24.17 31.63
N HIS A 42 3.38 -25.24 31.20
CA HIS A 42 3.44 -25.72 29.84
C HIS A 42 2.99 -24.58 28.91
N VAL A 43 3.93 -24.00 28.17
CA VAL A 43 3.61 -23.14 27.03
C VAL A 43 3.06 -24.05 25.95
N THR A 44 1.77 -24.34 26.05
CA THR A 44 1.02 -25.01 25.00
C THR A 44 1.03 -24.09 23.78
N THR A 45 1.85 -24.43 22.79
CA THR A 45 1.78 -23.83 21.45
C THR A 45 0.44 -24.19 20.84
N GLU A 46 -0.56 -23.36 21.13
CA GLU A 46 -1.94 -23.62 20.73
C GLU A 46 -2.03 -23.67 19.20
N LYS A 47 -2.20 -24.89 18.69
CA LYS A 47 -2.22 -25.19 17.26
C LYS A 47 -3.50 -24.62 16.65
N ARG A 48 -3.47 -23.31 16.34
CA ARG A 48 -4.56 -22.50 15.79
C ARG A 48 -5.33 -23.31 14.74
N ARG A 49 -6.52 -23.77 15.13
CA ARG A 49 -7.32 -24.70 14.32
C ARG A 49 -7.68 -24.03 13.00
N ALA A 50 -7.45 -24.73 11.89
CA ALA A 50 -7.84 -24.23 10.57
C ALA A 50 -9.36 -24.00 10.53
N PRO A 51 -9.84 -22.95 9.83
CA PRO A 51 -11.27 -22.70 9.70
C PRO A 51 -11.97 -23.89 9.05
N ALA A 52 -13.07 -24.37 9.66
CA ALA A 52 -13.87 -25.47 9.13
C ALA A 52 -14.78 -25.02 7.97
N GLY A 53 -15.36 -25.97 7.22
CA GLY A 53 -15.99 -25.76 5.91
C GLY A 53 -16.92 -24.55 5.78
N ALA A 54 -17.82 -24.30 6.74
CA ALA A 54 -18.75 -23.17 6.69
C ALA A 54 -18.08 -21.78 6.82
N ALA A 55 -16.82 -21.71 7.27
CA ALA A 55 -15.99 -20.51 7.25
C ALA A 55 -15.14 -20.42 5.96
N VAL A 56 -14.59 -21.55 5.50
CA VAL A 56 -13.83 -21.64 4.23
C VAL A 56 -14.70 -21.22 3.05
N LEU A 57 -15.87 -21.84 2.89
CA LEU A 57 -16.84 -21.53 1.84
C LEU A 57 -17.29 -20.06 1.90
N ARG A 58 -17.40 -19.47 3.10
CA ARG A 58 -17.69 -18.03 3.24
C ARG A 58 -16.55 -17.16 2.72
N GLY A 59 -15.29 -17.54 2.94
CA GLY A 59 -14.10 -16.87 2.42
C GLY A 59 -13.91 -17.02 0.91
N GLU A 60 -14.17 -18.21 0.36
CA GLU A 60 -14.15 -18.47 -1.08
C GLU A 60 -15.19 -17.63 -1.82
N ILE A 61 -16.43 -17.62 -1.32
CA ILE A 61 -17.50 -16.75 -1.85
C ILE A 61 -17.12 -15.27 -1.77
N THR A 62 -16.56 -14.79 -0.65
CA THR A 62 -16.07 -13.40 -0.56
C THR A 62 -14.98 -13.13 -1.61
N THR A 63 -14.05 -14.07 -1.81
CA THR A 63 -12.95 -13.95 -2.79
C THR A 63 -13.46 -13.94 -4.23
N ALA A 64 -14.47 -14.75 -4.55
CA ALA A 64 -15.14 -14.73 -5.85
C ALA A 64 -15.84 -13.39 -6.11
N ILE A 65 -16.55 -12.84 -5.10
CA ILE A 65 -17.20 -11.53 -5.20
C ILE A 65 -16.17 -10.42 -5.37
N ARG A 66 -15.10 -10.35 -4.54
CA ARG A 66 -14.04 -9.33 -4.70
C ARG A 66 -13.40 -9.38 -6.10
N ARG A 67 -13.14 -10.57 -6.64
CA ARG A 67 -12.62 -10.75 -8.01
C ARG A 67 -13.61 -10.26 -9.06
N ALA A 68 -14.90 -10.58 -8.91
CA ALA A 68 -15.95 -10.13 -9.82
C ALA A 68 -16.11 -8.61 -9.83
N VAL A 69 -16.05 -7.96 -8.66
CA VAL A 69 -16.06 -6.48 -8.55
C VAL A 69 -14.90 -5.86 -9.32
N LEU A 70 -13.66 -6.31 -9.10
CA LEU A 70 -12.49 -5.76 -9.81
C LEU A 70 -12.60 -5.96 -11.33
N GLN A 71 -13.07 -7.12 -11.79
CA GLN A 71 -13.25 -7.38 -13.21
C GLN A 71 -14.37 -6.55 -13.86
N GLU A 72 -15.51 -6.38 -13.18
CA GLU A 72 -16.63 -5.60 -13.70
C GLU A 72 -16.30 -4.10 -13.67
N LEU A 73 -15.70 -3.60 -12.58
CA LEU A 73 -15.26 -2.21 -12.43
C LEU A 73 -14.25 -1.82 -13.51
N ALA A 74 -13.25 -2.65 -13.80
CA ALA A 74 -12.29 -2.42 -14.88
C ALA A 74 -12.91 -2.52 -16.30
N ALA A 75 -14.07 -3.16 -16.45
CA ALA A 75 -14.73 -3.36 -17.74
C ALA A 75 -15.79 -2.29 -18.06
N VAL A 76 -16.50 -1.76 -17.06
CA VAL A 76 -17.61 -0.82 -17.27
C VAL A 76 -17.50 0.50 -16.48
N GLY A 77 -16.53 0.64 -15.59
CA GLY A 77 -16.40 1.80 -14.69
C GLY A 77 -17.45 1.82 -13.57
N TYR A 78 -17.19 2.59 -12.53
CA TYR A 78 -18.02 2.63 -11.32
C TYR A 78 -19.46 3.08 -11.61
N GLY A 79 -19.64 4.04 -12.52
CA GLY A 79 -20.95 4.57 -12.91
C GLY A 79 -21.90 3.47 -13.42
N ARG A 80 -21.42 2.59 -14.32
CA ARG A 80 -22.23 1.50 -14.91
C ARG A 80 -22.20 0.20 -14.08
N LEU A 81 -21.42 0.15 -13.00
CA LEU A 81 -21.32 -1.03 -12.13
C LEU A 81 -22.66 -1.36 -11.46
N SER A 82 -23.10 -2.62 -11.58
CA SER A 82 -24.35 -3.15 -11.01
C SER A 82 -24.11 -4.40 -10.15
N ILE A 83 -24.89 -4.55 -9.08
CA ILE A 83 -24.82 -5.72 -8.18
C ILE A 83 -25.27 -7.00 -8.93
N GLU A 84 -26.17 -6.85 -9.90
CA GLU A 84 -26.66 -7.85 -10.84
C GLU A 84 -25.51 -8.49 -11.63
N ALA A 85 -24.65 -7.67 -12.25
CA ALA A 85 -23.53 -8.16 -13.03
C ALA A 85 -22.43 -8.78 -12.16
N ILE A 86 -22.13 -8.16 -11.00
CA ILE A 86 -21.20 -8.72 -10.01
C ILE A 86 -21.68 -10.09 -9.51
N ALA A 87 -22.96 -10.22 -9.16
CA ALA A 87 -23.58 -11.47 -8.69
C ALA A 87 -23.47 -12.59 -9.75
N ARG A 88 -23.87 -12.28 -10.99
CA ARG A 88 -23.76 -13.18 -12.15
C ARG A 88 -22.31 -13.61 -12.41
N ARG A 89 -21.36 -12.67 -12.39
CA ARG A 89 -19.93 -12.93 -12.61
C ARG A 89 -19.26 -13.72 -11.48
N ALA A 90 -19.71 -13.54 -10.24
CA ALA A 90 -19.23 -14.26 -9.06
C ALA A 90 -19.89 -15.64 -8.87
N GLY A 91 -20.95 -15.97 -9.62
CA GLY A 91 -21.71 -17.21 -9.45
C GLY A 91 -22.57 -17.24 -8.16
N VAL A 92 -23.07 -16.09 -7.71
CA VAL A 92 -23.84 -15.96 -6.45
C VAL A 92 -25.16 -15.23 -6.63
N GLY A 93 -26.13 -15.45 -5.74
CA GLY A 93 -27.34 -14.62 -5.66
C GLY A 93 -27.06 -13.27 -4.99
N LYS A 94 -27.80 -12.21 -5.37
CA LYS A 94 -27.64 -10.84 -4.83
C LYS A 94 -27.64 -10.79 -3.29
N THR A 95 -28.48 -11.59 -2.64
CA THR A 95 -28.57 -11.70 -1.17
C THR A 95 -27.26 -12.12 -0.51
N ALA A 96 -26.38 -12.83 -1.20
CA ALA A 96 -25.05 -13.20 -0.69
C ALA A 96 -24.06 -12.02 -0.69
N ILE A 97 -24.31 -10.98 -1.49
CA ILE A 97 -23.58 -9.70 -1.51
C ILE A 97 -24.16 -8.78 -0.44
N TYR A 98 -25.47 -8.52 -0.45
CA TYR A 98 -26.11 -7.59 0.51
C TYR A 98 -25.98 -8.02 1.98
N ARG A 99 -25.82 -9.32 2.28
CA ARG A 99 -25.51 -9.81 3.64
C ARG A 99 -24.07 -9.53 4.11
N ARG A 100 -23.22 -8.99 3.24
CA ARG A 100 -21.80 -8.69 3.52
C ARG A 100 -21.45 -7.20 3.37
N TRP A 101 -22.09 -6.51 2.44
CA TRP A 101 -21.90 -5.07 2.18
C TRP A 101 -23.26 -4.39 2.04
N SER A 102 -23.44 -3.28 2.76
CA SER A 102 -24.68 -2.50 2.81
C SER A 102 -25.04 -1.82 1.49
N SER A 103 -24.04 -1.34 0.73
CA SER A 103 -24.26 -0.60 -0.53
C SER A 103 -23.23 -0.95 -1.61
N LYS A 104 -23.46 -0.44 -2.84
CA LYS A 104 -22.46 -0.49 -3.93
C LYS A 104 -21.18 0.26 -3.56
N VAL A 105 -21.29 1.38 -2.82
CA VAL A 105 -20.13 2.18 -2.40
C VAL A 105 -19.26 1.35 -1.47
N ASP A 106 -19.85 0.77 -0.42
CA ASP A 106 -19.13 -0.01 0.60
C ASP A 106 -18.47 -1.26 0.00
N LEU A 107 -19.14 -1.92 -0.95
CA LEU A 107 -18.59 -3.06 -1.70
C LEU A 107 -17.36 -2.66 -2.52
N VAL A 108 -17.43 -1.57 -3.28
CA VAL A 108 -16.30 -1.12 -4.10
C VAL A 108 -15.14 -0.65 -3.23
N LEU A 109 -15.43 0.15 -2.21
CA LEU A 109 -14.39 0.66 -1.31
C LEU A 109 -13.70 -0.45 -0.53
N GLU A 110 -14.43 -1.42 0.04
CA GLU A 110 -13.83 -2.57 0.72
C GLU A 110 -12.94 -3.40 -0.21
N VAL A 111 -13.38 -3.60 -1.46
CA VAL A 111 -12.61 -4.32 -2.49
C VAL A 111 -11.34 -3.56 -2.90
N VAL A 112 -11.43 -2.24 -3.07
CA VAL A 112 -10.30 -1.38 -3.48
C VAL A 112 -9.30 -1.22 -2.33
N VAL A 113 -9.76 -0.96 -1.11
CA VAL A 113 -8.94 -0.95 0.11
C VAL A 113 -8.20 -2.28 0.26
N ALA A 114 -8.88 -3.42 0.08
CA ALA A 114 -8.26 -4.76 0.16
C ALA A 114 -7.33 -5.10 -1.03
N ALA A 115 -7.37 -4.33 -2.12
CA ALA A 115 -6.43 -4.45 -3.23
C ALA A 115 -5.17 -3.58 -3.01
N VAL A 116 -5.36 -2.34 -2.55
CA VAL A 116 -4.30 -1.33 -2.36
C VAL A 116 -3.54 -1.52 -1.04
N GLY A 117 -4.21 -1.95 0.04
CA GLY A 117 -3.62 -2.23 1.35
C GLY A 117 -2.75 -3.49 1.42
N LYS A 118 -2.41 -4.09 0.28
CA LYS A 118 -1.40 -5.16 0.19
C LYS A 118 0.00 -4.55 0.28
N ARG A 119 0.42 -4.23 1.50
CA ARG A 119 1.78 -3.76 1.82
C ARG A 119 2.83 -4.62 1.13
N PHE A 120 3.62 -3.98 0.26
CA PHE A 120 4.86 -4.56 -0.25
C PHE A 120 5.97 -4.35 0.78
N PRO A 121 6.91 -5.30 0.96
CA PRO A 121 8.11 -5.03 1.75
C PRO A 121 8.91 -3.92 1.07
N LEU A 122 9.12 -2.80 1.76
CA LEU A 122 9.84 -1.67 1.21
C LEU A 122 11.35 -1.96 1.14
N PRO A 123 12.00 -1.72 -0.02
CA PRO A 123 13.38 -2.11 -0.26
C PRO A 123 14.36 -1.40 0.67
N ASP A 124 15.39 -2.12 1.08
CA ASP A 124 16.57 -1.58 1.75
C ASP A 124 17.81 -2.14 1.05
N THR A 125 18.31 -1.39 0.08
CA THR A 125 19.55 -1.69 -0.65
C THR A 125 20.77 -1.02 0.00
N GLY A 126 20.61 -0.43 1.18
CA GLY A 126 21.65 0.36 1.85
C GLY A 126 21.90 1.76 1.26
N GLY A 127 21.03 2.25 0.37
CA GLY A 127 21.18 3.60 -0.22
C GLY A 127 19.92 4.06 -0.96
N LEU A 128 19.57 5.35 -0.80
CA LEU A 128 18.32 5.98 -1.23
C LEU A 128 18.00 5.71 -2.70
N ARG A 129 19.00 5.83 -3.59
CA ARG A 129 18.76 5.67 -5.03
C ARG A 129 18.30 4.24 -5.36
N GLY A 130 18.91 3.22 -4.77
CA GLY A 130 18.51 1.82 -4.98
C GLY A 130 17.17 1.49 -4.33
N ASP A 131 16.90 2.08 -3.17
CA ASP A 131 15.57 2.01 -2.53
C ASP A 131 14.49 2.60 -3.45
N LEU A 132 14.74 3.77 -4.05
CA LEU A 132 13.83 4.42 -5.01
C LEU A 132 13.66 3.64 -6.32
N GLU A 133 14.74 3.11 -6.91
CA GLU A 133 14.66 2.27 -8.12
C GLU A 133 13.72 1.07 -7.92
N LEU A 134 13.83 0.40 -6.77
CA LEU A 134 12.98 -0.73 -6.42
C LEU A 134 11.54 -0.33 -6.04
N VAL A 135 11.34 0.80 -5.35
CA VAL A 135 9.99 1.36 -5.12
C VAL A 135 9.31 1.65 -6.45
N PHE A 136 10.00 2.31 -7.39
CA PHE A 136 9.45 2.65 -8.70
C PHE A 136 9.16 1.40 -9.54
N LEU A 137 9.99 0.36 -9.47
CA LEU A 137 9.74 -0.92 -10.13
C LEU A 137 8.50 -1.64 -9.59
N ILE A 138 8.30 -1.62 -8.27
CA ILE A 138 7.11 -2.20 -7.61
C ILE A 138 5.85 -1.41 -8.00
N MET A 139 5.90 -0.08 -7.85
CA MET A 139 4.77 0.81 -8.11
C MET A 139 4.37 0.82 -9.60
N THR A 140 5.32 0.82 -10.53
CA THR A 140 5.05 0.76 -11.97
C THR A 140 4.35 -0.55 -12.36
N ARG A 141 4.77 -1.68 -11.78
CA ARG A 141 4.10 -2.99 -11.98
C ARG A 141 2.70 -3.03 -11.36
N ALA A 142 2.48 -2.36 -10.24
CA ALA A 142 1.17 -2.30 -9.57
C ALA A 142 0.18 -1.40 -10.34
N LEU A 143 0.59 -0.18 -10.69
CA LEU A 143 -0.23 0.80 -11.41
C LEU A 143 -0.47 0.40 -12.89
N GLY A 144 0.56 -0.14 -13.54
CA GLY A 144 0.48 -0.64 -14.92
C GLY A 144 -0.26 -1.97 -15.10
N HIS A 145 -0.72 -2.61 -14.02
CA HIS A 145 -1.53 -3.82 -14.11
C HIS A 145 -2.87 -3.52 -14.83
N PRO A 146 -3.33 -4.33 -15.82
CA PRO A 146 -4.47 -3.96 -16.67
C PRO A 146 -5.77 -3.59 -15.95
N LEU A 147 -6.06 -4.21 -14.80
CA LEU A 147 -7.22 -3.80 -13.99
C LEU A 147 -6.97 -2.47 -13.27
N ALA A 148 -5.77 -2.21 -12.75
CA ALA A 148 -5.44 -0.99 -12.02
C ALA A 148 -5.45 0.24 -12.94
N ALA A 149 -4.89 0.10 -14.15
CA ALA A 149 -4.85 1.15 -15.17
C ALA A 149 -6.24 1.62 -15.65
N GLN A 150 -7.30 0.79 -15.49
CA GLN A 150 -8.68 1.19 -15.74
C GLN A 150 -9.38 1.70 -14.46
N ILE A 151 -9.22 0.98 -13.34
CA ILE A 151 -9.91 1.26 -12.08
C ILE A 151 -9.45 2.59 -11.46
N ILE A 152 -8.15 2.89 -11.47
CA ILE A 152 -7.61 4.05 -10.74
C ILE A 152 -8.08 5.38 -11.36
N PRO A 153 -7.98 5.62 -12.69
CA PRO A 153 -8.50 6.85 -13.28
C PRO A 153 -10.03 7.00 -13.15
N ASP A 154 -10.79 5.90 -13.23
CA ASP A 154 -12.25 5.89 -13.04
C ASP A 154 -12.62 6.32 -11.61
N LEU A 155 -12.02 5.71 -10.58
CA LEU A 155 -12.29 6.05 -9.18
C LEU A 155 -11.81 7.46 -8.80
N LEU A 156 -10.71 7.95 -9.38
CA LEU A 156 -10.28 9.35 -9.21
C LEU A 156 -11.28 10.33 -9.84
N ALA A 157 -11.85 10.01 -11.02
CA ALA A 157 -12.87 10.82 -11.67
C ALA A 157 -14.23 10.79 -10.94
N GLU A 158 -14.55 9.70 -10.24
CA GLU A 158 -15.76 9.60 -9.38
C GLU A 158 -15.57 10.22 -8.00
N ALA A 159 -14.35 10.25 -7.45
CA ALA A 159 -14.05 10.93 -6.18
C ALA A 159 -14.46 12.41 -6.22
N ALA A 160 -14.23 13.10 -7.34
CA ALA A 160 -14.67 14.47 -7.59
C ALA A 160 -16.21 14.67 -7.57
N ARG A 161 -16.99 13.58 -7.49
CA ARG A 161 -18.47 13.58 -7.43
C ARG A 161 -19.01 12.76 -6.25
N ASN A 162 -18.15 12.19 -5.40
CA ASN A 162 -18.55 11.36 -4.27
C ASN A 162 -17.54 11.46 -3.11
N GLU A 163 -17.94 12.18 -2.06
CA GLU A 163 -17.13 12.45 -0.88
C GLU A 163 -16.70 11.18 -0.12
N GLN A 164 -17.56 10.15 -0.03
CA GLN A 164 -17.23 8.88 0.64
C GLN A 164 -16.10 8.14 -0.10
N ILE A 165 -16.08 8.24 -1.44
CA ILE A 165 -15.00 7.72 -2.27
C ILE A 165 -13.74 8.58 -2.09
N ALA A 166 -13.84 9.91 -2.18
CA ALA A 166 -12.72 10.83 -2.03
C ALA A 166 -11.97 10.64 -0.70
N GLN A 167 -12.68 10.70 0.42
CA GLN A 167 -12.11 10.50 1.76
C GLN A 167 -11.45 9.12 1.93
N THR A 168 -12.03 8.09 1.32
CA THR A 168 -11.52 6.71 1.48
C THR A 168 -10.29 6.46 0.61
N LEU A 169 -10.26 6.95 -0.63
CA LEU A 169 -9.04 6.95 -1.45
C LEU A 169 -7.94 7.77 -0.77
N GLN A 170 -8.25 9.00 -0.33
CA GLN A 170 -7.27 9.87 0.34
C GLN A 170 -6.66 9.19 1.58
N ARG A 171 -7.49 8.57 2.43
CA ARG A 171 -7.01 7.84 3.63
C ARG A 171 -6.06 6.70 3.27
N VAL A 172 -6.46 5.82 2.34
CA VAL A 172 -5.65 4.67 1.91
C VAL A 172 -4.35 5.10 1.24
N LEU A 173 -4.39 6.17 0.43
CA LEU A 173 -3.19 6.73 -0.19
C LEU A 173 -2.25 7.28 0.87
N ARG A 174 -2.73 8.12 1.81
CA ARG A 174 -1.92 8.64 2.91
C ARG A 174 -1.31 7.54 3.79
N ASP A 175 -2.04 6.46 4.05
CA ASP A 175 -1.51 5.33 4.84
C ASP A 175 -0.39 4.59 4.11
N ASN A 176 -0.50 4.38 2.79
CA ASN A 176 0.60 3.84 1.97
C ASN A 176 1.77 4.85 1.83
N GLN A 177 1.48 6.15 1.74
CA GLN A 177 2.50 7.21 1.67
C GLN A 177 3.32 7.28 2.96
N ARG A 178 2.68 7.17 4.13
CA ARG A 178 3.33 7.09 5.45
C ARG A 178 4.29 5.90 5.57
N ASP A 179 3.90 4.73 5.05
CA ASP A 179 4.80 3.57 5.03
C ASP A 179 6.07 3.87 4.20
N ILE A 180 5.95 4.54 3.05
CA ILE A 180 7.08 4.95 2.21
C ILE A 180 7.96 5.99 2.91
N GLY A 181 7.38 7.09 3.41
CA GLY A 181 8.13 8.17 4.06
C GLY A 181 8.83 7.69 5.33
N GLY A 182 8.11 7.00 6.22
CA GLY A 182 8.66 6.51 7.48
C GLY A 182 9.76 5.46 7.33
N GLN A 183 9.78 4.69 6.24
CA GLN A 183 10.78 3.63 6.05
C GLN A 183 11.88 3.98 5.04
N VAL A 184 11.55 4.51 3.86
CA VAL A 184 12.55 4.79 2.81
C VAL A 184 13.24 6.13 3.09
N VAL A 185 12.48 7.20 3.26
CA VAL A 185 13.03 8.53 3.56
C VAL A 185 13.66 8.52 4.96
N GLY A 186 12.97 7.92 5.95
CA GLY A 186 13.51 7.72 7.30
C GLY A 186 14.85 6.95 7.34
N ARG A 187 15.01 5.89 6.53
CA ARG A 187 16.32 5.21 6.40
C ARG A 187 17.38 6.11 5.78
N ALA A 188 17.07 6.78 4.67
CA ALA A 188 18.01 7.68 4.00
C ALA A 188 18.50 8.82 4.92
N VAL A 189 17.61 9.41 5.72
CA VAL A 189 17.96 10.38 6.78
C VAL A 189 18.88 9.74 7.81
N SER A 190 18.56 8.53 8.31
CA SER A 190 19.42 7.83 9.29
C SER A 190 20.81 7.44 8.76
N ARG A 191 20.96 7.32 7.43
CA ARG A 191 22.23 7.08 6.73
C ARG A 191 22.98 8.38 6.36
N GLY A 192 22.40 9.55 6.64
CA GLY A 192 22.96 10.86 6.27
C GLY A 192 22.85 11.21 4.78
N GLU A 193 22.02 10.49 4.01
CA GLU A 193 21.78 10.75 2.59
C GLU A 193 20.77 11.89 2.35
N LEU A 194 19.93 12.20 3.34
CA LEU A 194 18.94 13.27 3.30
C LEU A 194 18.98 14.10 4.59
N PRO A 195 18.66 15.41 4.55
CA PRO A 195 18.62 16.26 5.73
C PRO A 195 17.56 15.82 6.75
N PRO A 196 17.81 16.02 8.07
CA PRO A 196 16.94 15.53 9.15
C PRO A 196 15.63 16.30 9.30
N ASP A 197 15.51 17.46 8.65
CA ASP A 197 14.38 18.39 8.62
C ASP A 197 13.54 18.28 7.34
N ILE A 198 13.80 17.28 6.49
CA ILE A 198 13.05 17.06 5.25
C ILE A 198 11.55 16.80 5.52
N ASP A 199 10.68 17.55 4.83
CA ASP A 199 9.24 17.33 4.85
C ASP A 199 8.90 15.98 4.22
N LEU A 200 8.36 15.06 5.01
CA LEU A 200 8.05 13.69 4.59
C LEU A 200 6.84 13.62 3.64
N ASP A 201 5.88 14.54 3.72
CA ASP A 201 4.73 14.56 2.82
C ASP A 201 5.17 15.07 1.43
N ILE A 202 5.96 16.16 1.37
CA ILE A 202 6.58 16.65 0.13
C ILE A 202 7.51 15.59 -0.46
N ALA A 203 8.34 14.94 0.37
CA ALA A 203 9.24 13.90 -0.08
C ALA A 203 8.50 12.73 -0.74
N VAL A 204 7.38 12.28 -0.15
CA VAL A 204 6.61 11.19 -0.72
C VAL A 204 5.79 11.62 -1.94
N ASP A 205 5.31 12.86 -2.01
CA ASP A 205 4.66 13.38 -3.23
C ASP A 205 5.65 13.51 -4.41
N LEU A 206 6.92 13.86 -4.16
CA LEU A 206 7.99 13.82 -5.18
C LEU A 206 8.33 12.39 -5.65
N ILE A 207 8.23 11.40 -4.77
CA ILE A 207 8.42 9.98 -5.08
C ILE A 207 7.23 9.41 -5.87
N VAL A 208 6.00 9.70 -5.44
CA VAL A 208 4.78 9.02 -5.91
C VAL A 208 4.10 9.77 -7.07
N GLY A 209 4.14 11.11 -7.05
CA GLY A 209 3.50 11.99 -8.04
C GLY A 209 3.89 11.70 -9.49
N PRO A 210 5.19 11.58 -9.86
CA PRO A 210 5.61 11.29 -11.23
C PRO A 210 5.02 9.99 -11.81
N LEU A 211 4.83 8.98 -10.96
CA LEU A 211 4.24 7.70 -11.35
C LEU A 211 2.73 7.82 -11.61
N TYR A 212 1.99 8.53 -10.75
CA TYR A 212 0.57 8.80 -10.98
C TYR A 212 0.36 9.69 -12.21
N TRP A 213 1.20 10.71 -12.41
CA TRP A 213 1.16 11.54 -13.60
C TRP A 213 1.34 10.69 -14.87
N ARG A 214 2.43 9.93 -14.99
CA ARG A 214 2.67 9.13 -16.21
C ARG A 214 1.64 8.01 -16.39
N LEU A 215 1.35 7.23 -15.36
CA LEU A 215 0.57 5.99 -15.52
C LEU A 215 -0.95 6.20 -15.46
N ALA A 216 -1.45 7.15 -14.65
CA ALA A 216 -2.89 7.39 -14.51
C ALA A 216 -3.39 8.60 -15.31
N VAL A 217 -2.61 9.70 -15.40
CA VAL A 217 -3.04 10.95 -16.06
C VAL A 217 -2.65 10.97 -17.54
N SER A 218 -1.37 11.01 -17.88
CA SER A 218 -0.91 11.05 -19.28
C SER A 218 -0.95 9.69 -19.98
N ARG A 219 -1.18 8.61 -19.21
CA ARG A 219 -1.26 7.19 -19.66
C ARG A 219 -0.06 6.76 -20.50
N THR A 220 1.09 7.37 -20.24
CA THR A 220 2.38 7.08 -20.88
C THR A 220 3.03 5.93 -20.11
N PRO A 221 3.33 4.78 -20.75
CA PRO A 221 4.11 3.73 -20.11
C PRO A 221 5.42 4.27 -19.53
N LEU A 222 5.89 3.67 -18.44
CA LEU A 222 7.20 3.92 -17.87
C LEU A 222 7.99 2.62 -18.01
N ALA A 223 9.05 2.64 -18.82
CA ALA A 223 9.88 1.48 -19.09
C ALA A 223 10.79 1.18 -17.89
N VAL A 224 11.26 -0.07 -17.76
CA VAL A 224 12.12 -0.47 -16.62
C VAL A 224 13.48 0.25 -16.68
N GLU A 225 13.90 0.56 -17.89
CA GLU A 225 15.12 1.25 -18.28
C GLU A 225 15.09 2.75 -17.91
N GLU A 226 13.91 3.34 -17.74
CA GLU A 226 13.74 4.74 -17.30
C GLU A 226 13.85 4.91 -15.77
N LEU A 227 13.62 3.84 -15.01
CA LEU A 227 13.52 3.89 -13.54
C LEU A 227 14.80 4.39 -12.85
N PRO A 228 16.03 3.99 -13.26
CA PRO A 228 17.27 4.52 -12.68
C PRO A 228 17.45 6.03 -12.90
N GLY A 229 17.00 6.54 -14.04
CA GLY A 229 17.01 7.98 -14.34
C GLY A 229 16.03 8.75 -13.46
N LEU A 230 14.80 8.23 -13.31
CA LEU A 230 13.80 8.81 -12.42
C LEU A 230 14.24 8.77 -10.95
N ALA A 231 14.85 7.67 -10.49
CA ALA A 231 15.35 7.53 -9.12
C ALA A 231 16.51 8.48 -8.83
N ALA A 232 17.44 8.67 -9.77
CA ALA A 232 18.50 9.66 -9.63
C ALA A 232 17.95 11.10 -9.59
N ALA A 233 16.97 11.43 -10.44
CA ALA A 233 16.34 12.75 -10.46
C ALA A 233 15.57 13.05 -9.17
N VAL A 234 14.79 12.09 -8.66
CA VAL A 234 14.06 12.25 -7.39
C VAL A 234 15.01 12.31 -6.20
N ALA A 235 16.04 11.46 -6.12
CA ALA A 235 17.05 11.55 -5.07
C ALA A 235 17.74 12.92 -5.03
N ALA A 236 18.11 13.48 -6.19
CA ALA A 236 18.67 14.81 -6.28
C ALA A 236 17.69 15.91 -5.84
N ALA A 237 16.41 15.81 -6.23
CA ALA A 237 15.37 16.75 -5.80
C ALA A 237 15.15 16.71 -4.27
N LEU A 238 15.10 15.52 -3.67
CA LEU A 238 14.96 15.34 -2.21
C LEU A 238 16.11 15.97 -1.42
N GLY A 239 17.35 15.87 -1.93
CA GLY A 239 18.53 16.52 -1.33
C GLY A 239 18.55 18.05 -1.43
N VAL A 240 17.76 18.65 -2.33
CA VAL A 240 17.65 20.11 -2.51
C VAL A 240 16.39 20.68 -1.84
N ALA A 241 15.32 19.89 -1.72
CA ALA A 241 14.03 20.31 -1.13
C ALA A 241 14.09 20.72 0.34
N SER A 242 15.20 20.46 1.04
CA SER A 242 15.44 20.91 2.43
C SER A 242 16.11 22.30 2.52
N GLN A 243 16.33 23.01 1.41
CA GLN A 243 16.73 24.41 1.49
C GLN A 243 15.56 25.26 2.01
N PRO A 244 15.80 26.22 2.93
CA PRO A 244 14.72 27.04 3.49
C PRO A 244 14.03 27.82 2.37
N ALA A 245 12.70 27.87 2.43
CA ALA A 245 11.89 28.56 1.44
C ALA A 245 12.34 30.02 1.28
N VAL A 246 12.44 30.49 0.02
CA VAL A 246 12.62 31.91 -0.29
C VAL A 246 11.52 32.69 0.46
N PRO A 247 11.86 33.72 1.26
CA PRO A 247 10.86 34.48 2.01
C PRO A 247 9.74 34.95 1.08
N SER A 248 8.49 34.71 1.47
CA SER A 248 7.30 34.95 0.65
C SER A 248 6.91 36.43 0.57
N GLU A 249 7.89 37.29 0.31
CA GLU A 249 7.78 38.73 0.03
C GLU A 249 7.45 39.02 -1.45
N LEU A 250 6.76 38.08 -2.11
CA LEU A 250 6.11 38.30 -3.39
C LEU A 250 4.61 38.40 -3.16
N GLY A 251 4.15 39.61 -2.83
CA GLY A 251 2.76 39.97 -2.61
C GLY A 251 1.91 39.95 -3.89
N VAL A 252 1.84 38.79 -4.56
CA VAL A 252 0.99 38.53 -5.72
C VAL A 252 -0.44 38.28 -5.22
N PRO A 253 -1.42 39.16 -5.51
CA PRO A 253 -2.79 38.92 -5.12
C PRO A 253 -3.37 37.75 -5.92
N LEU A 254 -4.00 36.79 -5.23
CA LEU A 254 -4.73 35.71 -5.92
C LEU A 254 -5.88 36.32 -6.72
N PRO A 255 -6.07 35.94 -8.00
CA PRO A 255 -7.13 36.50 -8.84
C PRO A 255 -8.51 36.05 -8.34
N GLY A 256 -9.15 36.89 -7.52
CA GLY A 256 -10.46 36.62 -6.93
C GLY A 256 -10.77 37.39 -5.65
N THR A 257 -9.77 37.90 -4.92
CA THR A 257 -10.01 38.75 -3.73
C THR A 257 -10.45 40.15 -4.15
N VAL A 258 -11.76 40.34 -4.32
CA VAL A 258 -12.37 41.67 -4.44
C VAL A 258 -12.17 42.41 -3.13
N THR A 259 -11.19 43.32 -3.11
CA THR A 259 -11.07 44.32 -2.05
C THR A 259 -12.26 45.27 -2.13
N ARG A 260 -13.24 45.10 -1.23
CA ARG A 260 -14.33 46.06 -1.04
C ARG A 260 -13.73 47.40 -0.60
N THR A 261 -13.50 48.30 -1.55
CA THR A 261 -13.20 49.70 -1.26
C THR A 261 -14.43 50.34 -0.62
N ASP A 262 -14.33 50.65 0.67
CA ASP A 262 -15.41 51.25 1.44
C ASP A 262 -15.50 52.74 1.09
N THR A 263 -16.35 53.07 0.11
CA THR A 263 -16.54 54.45 -0.34
C THR A 263 -17.37 55.21 0.69
N GLY A 264 -16.69 55.81 1.67
CA GLY A 264 -17.32 56.65 2.68
C GLY A 264 -18.11 57.80 2.03
N GLN A 265 -19.40 57.89 2.36
CA GLN A 265 -20.24 59.02 1.99
C GLN A 265 -20.10 60.14 3.03
N SER A 266 -19.93 61.36 2.51
CA SER A 266 -20.16 62.64 3.19
C SER A 266 -21.31 63.36 2.50
#